data_AF-A0A7S2CQC0-F1
#
_entry.id   AF-A0A7S2CQC0-F1
#
_cell.length_a   1.000
_cell.length_b   1.000
_cell.length_c   1.000
_cell.angle_alpha   90.00
_cell.angle_beta   90.00
_cell.angle_gamma   90.00
#
_symmetry.space_group_name_H-M   'P 1'
#
loop_
_entity.id
_entity.type
_entity.pdbx_description
1 polymer ?
#
loop_
_entity_poly.entity_id
_entity_poly.type
_entity_poly.pdbx_seq_one_letter_code
_entity_poly.pdbx_strand_id
1 'polypeptide(L)'
;AKQYYMSNGDIASPIVFRGPNGAAAGVAAQHSQCFAAWYASCPGLKVVAPWNSEDAKGLLKAAIRDPNPVVFLENELLYGTPFPMSDEAQSKDFVLPIGKAKVEKEGTDVTITAFSKMVGSSLEAAEILAGHGINCEVINLRSIRPLDTETIIESVKKTNRL
;
A
#
# COMPACT_ATOMS: atom_id res chain seq x y z
N ALA A 1 -0.34 15.70 -12.22
CA ALA A 1 -0.64 16.15 -10.84
C ALA A 1 -1.44 17.45 -10.81
N LYS A 2 -0.88 18.58 -11.30
CA LYS A 2 -1.46 19.92 -11.07
C LYS A 2 -2.54 20.36 -12.07
N GLN A 3 -2.66 19.68 -13.21
CA GLN A 3 -3.52 20.11 -14.33
C GLN A 3 -4.97 20.36 -13.92
N TYR A 4 -5.58 19.42 -13.21
CA TYR A 4 -6.97 19.53 -12.76
C TYR A 4 -7.18 20.74 -11.85
N TYR A 5 -6.23 21.01 -10.95
CA TYR A 5 -6.27 22.18 -10.07
C TYR A 5 -6.08 23.50 -10.84
N MET A 6 -5.06 23.58 -11.71
CA MET A 6 -4.75 24.81 -12.47
C MET A 6 -5.85 25.17 -13.48
N SER A 7 -6.56 24.16 -13.99
CA SER A 7 -7.71 24.35 -14.89
C SER A 7 -9.04 24.54 -14.15
N ASN A 8 -9.02 24.72 -12.83
CA ASN A 8 -10.23 24.86 -12.01
C ASN A 8 -11.26 23.73 -12.22
N GLY A 9 -10.77 22.50 -12.44
CA GLY A 9 -11.59 21.31 -12.64
C GLY A 9 -11.92 20.97 -14.10
N ASP A 10 -11.52 21.79 -15.07
CA ASP A 10 -11.90 21.59 -16.47
C ASP A 10 -11.11 20.47 -17.17
N ILE A 11 -9.85 20.23 -16.76
CA ILE A 11 -8.95 19.28 -17.44
C ILE A 11 -8.52 18.17 -16.49
N ALA A 12 -9.16 17.00 -16.62
CA ALA A 12 -8.78 15.77 -15.93
C ALA A 12 -7.42 15.21 -16.42
N SER A 13 -6.83 14.29 -15.65
CA SER A 13 -5.56 13.64 -16.01
C SER A 13 -5.62 12.14 -15.65
N PRO A 14 -6.41 11.33 -16.39
CA PRO A 14 -6.55 9.90 -16.15
C PRO A 14 -5.31 9.16 -16.66
N ILE A 15 -4.32 8.97 -15.78
CA ILE A 15 -3.06 8.31 -16.13
C ILE A 15 -2.53 7.50 -14.95
N VAL A 16 -1.99 6.31 -15.25
CA VAL A 16 -1.33 5.45 -14.26
C VAL A 16 0.15 5.34 -14.60
N PHE A 17 1.00 5.70 -13.64
CA PHE A 17 2.44 5.47 -13.69
C PHE A 17 2.75 4.26 -12.82
N ARG A 18 3.29 3.18 -13.39
CA ARG A 18 3.57 1.95 -12.65
C ARG A 18 4.95 1.40 -12.95
N GLY A 19 5.52 0.70 -11.98
CA GLY A 19 6.79 0.00 -12.11
C GLY A 19 7.34 -0.42 -10.74
N PRO A 20 8.40 -1.23 -10.72
CA PRO A 20 9.06 -1.64 -9.49
C PRO A 20 9.69 -0.44 -8.77
N ASN A 21 9.59 -0.45 -7.45
CA ASN A 21 10.07 0.61 -6.55
C ASN A 21 10.69 0.00 -5.28
N GLY A 22 11.74 0.65 -4.77
CA GLY A 22 12.46 0.20 -3.59
C GLY A 22 13.61 -0.75 -3.93
N ALA A 23 14.10 -1.44 -2.90
CA ALA A 23 15.26 -2.32 -3.01
C ALA A 23 14.95 -3.63 -3.78
N ALA A 24 15.97 -4.11 -4.50
CA ALA A 24 16.02 -5.42 -5.15
C ALA A 24 17.34 -6.15 -4.79
N ALA A 25 17.59 -7.31 -5.40
CA ALA A 25 18.76 -8.13 -5.09
C ALA A 25 20.00 -7.68 -5.87
N GLY A 26 21.00 -7.13 -5.17
CA GLY A 26 22.33 -6.86 -5.75
C GLY A 26 22.41 -5.69 -6.73
N VAL A 27 21.45 -4.77 -6.70
CA VAL A 27 21.34 -3.68 -7.69
C VAL A 27 22.04 -2.36 -7.28
N ALA A 28 22.72 -2.36 -6.14
CA ALA A 28 23.51 -1.24 -5.60
C ALA A 28 22.71 0.07 -5.42
N ALA A 29 23.41 1.20 -5.28
CA ALA A 29 22.82 2.46 -4.82
C ALA A 29 21.77 3.06 -5.76
N GLN A 30 22.00 3.03 -7.08
CA GLN A 30 21.19 3.76 -8.07
C GLN A 30 19.89 3.05 -8.47
N HIS A 31 19.71 1.80 -8.08
CA HIS A 31 18.54 0.98 -8.43
C HIS A 31 17.78 0.47 -7.19
N SER A 32 18.04 1.01 -6.00
CA SER A 32 17.42 0.56 -4.74
C SER A 32 16.51 1.62 -4.07
N GLN A 33 16.23 2.73 -4.76
CA GLN A 33 15.55 3.87 -4.17
C GLN A 33 14.04 3.65 -4.03
N CYS A 34 13.48 4.08 -2.90
CA CYS A 34 12.03 4.14 -2.69
C CYS A 34 11.53 5.58 -2.88
N PHE A 35 10.57 5.77 -3.79
CA PHE A 35 9.97 7.07 -4.13
C PHE A 35 8.60 7.32 -3.45
N ALA A 36 8.17 6.44 -2.54
CA ALA A 36 6.87 6.56 -1.86
C ALA A 36 6.69 7.93 -1.21
N ALA A 37 7.66 8.37 -0.40
CA ALA A 37 7.62 9.68 0.26
C ALA A 37 7.62 10.85 -0.74
N TRP A 38 8.41 10.75 -1.80
CA TRP A 38 8.52 11.81 -2.82
C TRP A 38 7.19 12.04 -3.53
N TYR A 39 6.59 11.00 -4.09
CA TYR A 39 5.31 11.14 -4.77
C TYR A 39 4.17 11.51 -3.81
N ALA A 40 4.19 11.00 -2.57
CA ALA A 40 3.19 11.35 -1.57
C ALA A 40 3.26 12.82 -1.11
N SER A 41 4.40 13.49 -1.29
CA SER A 41 4.53 14.92 -0.99
C SER A 41 3.84 15.84 -2.01
N CYS A 42 3.48 15.32 -3.20
CA CYS A 42 2.93 16.11 -4.30
C CYS A 42 1.38 16.14 -4.29
N PRO A 43 0.73 17.30 -4.08
CA PRO A 43 -0.72 17.43 -4.23
C PRO A 43 -1.21 17.11 -5.64
N GLY A 44 -2.42 16.53 -5.73
CA GLY A 44 -3.01 16.08 -7.00
C GLY A 44 -2.47 14.75 -7.54
N LEU A 45 -1.57 14.07 -6.81
CA LEU A 45 -1.26 12.66 -7.03
C LEU A 45 -2.01 11.78 -6.03
N LYS A 46 -2.39 10.58 -6.48
CA LYS A 46 -2.66 9.43 -5.63
C LYS A 46 -1.48 8.47 -5.72
N VAL A 47 -1.09 7.87 -4.59
CA VAL A 47 0.08 6.98 -4.51
C VAL A 47 -0.30 5.72 -3.76
N VAL A 48 -0.11 4.58 -4.41
CA VAL A 48 -0.39 3.26 -3.84
C VAL A 48 0.84 2.36 -3.95
N ALA A 49 0.98 1.45 -2.99
CA ALA A 49 2.10 0.52 -2.88
C ALA A 49 1.57 -0.86 -2.42
N PRO A 50 1.12 -1.72 -3.36
CA PRO A 50 0.54 -3.03 -3.03
C PRO A 50 1.57 -3.97 -2.41
N TRP A 51 1.11 -4.91 -1.58
CA TRP A 51 1.93 -5.98 -1.01
C TRP A 51 1.67 -7.33 -1.66
N ASN A 52 0.41 -7.78 -1.71
CA ASN A 52 0.06 -9.13 -2.19
C ASN A 52 -0.69 -9.11 -3.53
N SER A 53 -1.04 -10.30 -4.03
CA SER A 53 -1.75 -10.46 -5.31
C SER A 53 -3.14 -9.79 -5.33
N GLU A 54 -3.88 -9.82 -4.22
CA GLU A 54 -5.20 -9.17 -4.13
C GLU A 54 -5.04 -7.65 -4.19
N ASP A 55 -4.11 -7.09 -3.42
CA ASP A 55 -3.78 -5.66 -3.44
C ASP A 55 -3.41 -5.22 -4.86
N ALA A 56 -2.49 -5.97 -5.49
CA ALA A 56 -1.99 -5.64 -6.82
C ALA A 56 -3.13 -5.61 -7.85
N LYS A 57 -3.97 -6.64 -7.88
CA LYS A 57 -5.11 -6.72 -8.81
C LYS A 57 -6.15 -5.63 -8.53
N GLY A 58 -6.60 -5.52 -7.28
CA GLY A 58 -7.68 -4.64 -6.88
C GLY A 58 -7.32 -3.16 -7.01
N LEU A 59 -6.12 -2.78 -6.57
CA LEU A 59 -5.66 -1.38 -6.63
C LEU A 59 -5.25 -0.98 -8.04
N LEU A 60 -4.70 -1.87 -8.88
CA LEU A 60 -4.36 -1.52 -10.26
C LEU A 60 -5.63 -1.25 -11.06
N LYS A 61 -6.68 -2.06 -10.85
CA LYS A 61 -8.00 -1.80 -11.46
C LYS A 61 -8.61 -0.51 -10.97
N ALA A 62 -8.48 -0.19 -9.68
CA ALA A 62 -8.91 1.10 -9.13
C ALA A 62 -8.14 2.26 -9.77
N ALA A 63 -6.81 2.14 -9.88
CA ALA A 63 -5.94 3.15 -10.45
C ALA A 63 -6.29 3.46 -11.92
N ILE A 64 -6.52 2.43 -12.73
CA ILE A 64 -6.90 2.58 -14.15
C ILE A 64 -8.27 3.25 -14.30
N ARG A 65 -9.20 3.01 -13.36
CA ARG A 65 -10.55 3.60 -13.37
C ARG A 65 -10.59 5.02 -12.80
N ASP A 66 -9.52 5.48 -12.16
CA ASP A 66 -9.48 6.79 -11.51
C ASP A 66 -9.29 7.91 -12.55
N PRO A 67 -10.05 9.02 -12.47
CA PRO A 67 -9.89 10.14 -13.41
C PRO A 67 -8.66 11.01 -13.11
N ASN A 68 -7.88 10.68 -12.08
CA ASN A 68 -6.70 11.43 -11.64
C ASN A 68 -5.39 10.66 -11.86
N PRO A 69 -4.23 11.33 -11.78
CA PRO A 69 -2.94 10.65 -11.87
C PRO A 69 -2.69 9.75 -10.66
N VAL A 70 -2.44 8.46 -10.93
CA VAL A 70 -2.11 7.48 -9.90
C VAL A 70 -0.69 6.94 -10.11
N VAL A 71 0.12 6.99 -9.06
CA VAL A 71 1.44 6.35 -9.01
C VAL A 71 1.30 5.01 -8.30
N PHE A 72 1.69 3.94 -8.98
CA PHE A 72 1.53 2.56 -8.55
C PHE A 72 2.91 1.93 -8.35
N LEU A 73 3.35 1.91 -7.09
CA LEU A 73 4.70 1.52 -6.69
C LEU A 73 4.76 0.04 -6.37
N GLU A 74 5.17 -0.76 -7.36
CA GLU A 74 5.31 -2.21 -7.22
C GLU A 74 6.63 -2.56 -6.51
N ASN A 75 6.83 -3.84 -6.23
CA ASN A 75 8.11 -4.33 -5.72
C ASN A 75 8.55 -5.56 -6.48
N GLU A 76 9.77 -5.50 -7.04
CA GLU A 76 10.32 -6.54 -7.90
C GLU A 76 10.37 -7.91 -7.20
N LEU A 77 10.77 -7.92 -5.92
CA LEU A 77 10.94 -9.16 -5.15
C LEU A 77 9.61 -9.87 -4.86
N LEU A 78 8.47 -9.18 -5.01
CA LEU A 78 7.15 -9.76 -4.78
C LEU A 78 6.52 -10.35 -6.06
N TYR A 79 7.05 -10.05 -7.25
CA TYR A 79 6.44 -10.53 -8.50
C TYR A 79 6.39 -12.06 -8.61
N GLY A 80 7.42 -12.74 -8.08
CA GLY A 80 7.50 -14.20 -8.06
C GLY A 80 6.88 -14.85 -6.83
N THR A 81 6.35 -14.08 -5.88
CA THR A 81 5.81 -14.60 -4.63
C THR A 81 4.35 -15.04 -4.82
N PRO A 82 4.02 -16.32 -4.59
CA PRO A 82 2.63 -16.77 -4.63
C PRO A 82 1.88 -16.29 -3.38
N PHE A 83 0.66 -15.80 -3.58
CA PHE A 83 -0.27 -15.46 -2.50
C PHE A 83 -1.61 -16.16 -2.74
N PRO A 84 -2.34 -16.53 -1.66
CA PRO A 84 -3.72 -16.99 -1.81
C PRO A 84 -4.58 -15.89 -2.43
N MET A 85 -5.55 -16.29 -3.24
CA MET A 85 -6.52 -15.42 -3.90
C MET A 85 -7.92 -15.90 -3.57
N SER A 86 -8.71 -15.07 -2.88
CA SER A 86 -10.12 -15.37 -2.61
C SER A 86 -10.93 -15.47 -3.91
N ASP A 87 -12.07 -16.18 -3.87
CA ASP A 87 -13.01 -16.24 -5.00
C ASP A 87 -13.50 -14.85 -5.42
N GLU A 88 -13.72 -13.96 -4.44
CA GLU A 88 -14.03 -12.56 -4.69
C GLU A 88 -12.89 -11.87 -5.46
N ALA A 89 -11.65 -12.03 -5.01
CA ALA A 89 -10.48 -11.46 -5.67
C ALA A 89 -10.23 -12.05 -7.07
N GLN A 90 -10.76 -13.22 -7.39
CA GLN A 90 -10.72 -13.80 -8.73
C GLN A 90 -11.71 -13.15 -9.71
N SER A 91 -12.78 -12.52 -9.21
CA SER A 91 -13.75 -11.81 -10.03
C SER A 91 -13.10 -10.75 -10.95
N LYS A 92 -13.70 -10.55 -12.13
CA LYS A 92 -13.35 -9.46 -13.04
C LYS A 92 -13.73 -8.08 -12.48
N ASP A 93 -14.65 -8.04 -11.52
CA ASP A 93 -15.19 -6.81 -10.95
C ASP A 93 -14.53 -6.44 -9.61
N PHE A 94 -13.62 -7.29 -9.12
CA PHE A 94 -12.84 -7.03 -7.92
C PHE A 94 -12.03 -5.74 -8.05
N VAL A 95 -12.33 -4.77 -7.19
CA VAL A 95 -11.64 -3.49 -7.11
C VAL A 95 -11.53 -3.10 -5.64
N LEU A 96 -10.35 -2.59 -5.26
CA LEU A 96 -10.10 -2.11 -3.92
C LEU A 96 -10.18 -0.58 -3.86
N PRO A 97 -10.68 0.02 -2.77
CA PRO A 97 -10.70 1.46 -2.63
C PRO A 97 -9.28 2.03 -2.41
N ILE A 98 -8.92 3.05 -3.19
CA ILE A 98 -7.73 3.86 -2.92
C ILE A 98 -8.00 4.72 -1.68
N GLY A 99 -7.01 4.82 -0.79
CA GLY A 99 -7.12 5.54 0.48
C GLY A 99 -7.59 4.68 1.64
N LYS A 100 -7.67 3.35 1.47
CA LYS A 100 -8.05 2.42 2.53
C LYS A 100 -6.97 1.38 2.81
N ALA A 101 -6.58 1.28 4.08
CA ALA A 101 -5.66 0.27 4.58
C ALA A 101 -6.39 -1.06 4.81
N LYS A 102 -5.62 -2.12 5.08
CA LYS A 102 -6.13 -3.42 5.51
C LYS A 102 -5.42 -3.85 6.78
N VAL A 103 -6.18 -4.25 7.79
CA VAL A 103 -5.64 -4.97 8.94
C VAL A 103 -5.40 -6.41 8.48
N GLU A 104 -4.13 -6.83 8.40
CA GLU A 104 -3.75 -8.17 7.96
C GLU A 104 -3.70 -9.16 9.14
N LYS A 105 -3.45 -8.65 10.36
CA LYS A 105 -3.48 -9.41 11.62
C LYS A 105 -4.01 -8.49 12.72
N GLU A 106 -5.04 -8.93 13.43
CA GLU A 106 -5.55 -8.23 14.61
C GLU A 106 -4.61 -8.42 15.81
N GLY A 107 -4.49 -7.39 16.65
CA GLY A 107 -3.69 -7.45 17.88
C GLY A 107 -4.09 -6.37 18.90
N THR A 108 -3.49 -6.43 20.09
CA THR A 108 -3.86 -5.57 21.22
C THR A 108 -2.69 -4.86 21.87
N ASP A 109 -1.45 -5.27 21.62
CA ASP A 109 -0.31 -4.85 22.44
C ASP A 109 0.53 -3.76 21.75
N VAL A 110 0.62 -3.82 20.42
CA VAL A 110 1.32 -2.85 19.56
C VAL A 110 0.75 -2.87 18.14
N THR A 111 0.63 -1.70 17.53
CA THR A 111 0.31 -1.54 16.11
C THR A 111 1.60 -1.54 15.30
N ILE A 112 1.62 -2.22 14.15
CA ILE A 112 2.72 -2.19 13.18
C ILE A 112 2.14 -1.78 11.83
N THR A 113 2.47 -0.59 11.35
CA THR A 113 2.10 -0.15 10.00
C THR A 113 3.22 -0.43 9.02
N ALA A 114 2.89 -1.06 7.90
CA ALA A 114 3.83 -1.31 6.81
C ALA A 114 3.16 -1.17 5.45
N PHE A 115 3.97 -1.09 4.39
CA PHE A 115 3.50 -1.12 3.01
C PHE A 115 4.45 -1.92 2.14
N SER A 116 3.96 -2.36 0.98
CA SER A 116 4.73 -3.17 0.04
C SER A 116 5.38 -4.39 0.73
N LYS A 117 6.60 -4.77 0.34
CA LYS A 117 7.31 -5.96 0.86
C LYS A 117 7.39 -6.01 2.39
N MET A 118 7.49 -4.85 3.06
CA MET A 118 7.65 -4.80 4.51
C MET A 118 6.43 -5.31 5.28
N VAL A 119 5.25 -5.42 4.66
CA VAL A 119 4.08 -6.05 5.29
C VAL A 119 4.37 -7.53 5.59
N GLY A 120 4.98 -8.25 4.65
CA GLY A 120 5.36 -9.65 4.86
C GLY A 120 6.34 -9.80 6.04
N SER A 121 7.40 -8.99 6.07
CA SER A 121 8.36 -8.99 7.19
C SER A 121 7.71 -8.60 8.52
N SER A 122 6.70 -7.72 8.51
CA SER A 122 5.95 -7.33 9.71
C SER A 122 5.10 -8.47 10.24
N LEU A 123 4.49 -9.26 9.36
CA LEU A 123 3.73 -10.46 9.75
C LEU A 123 4.63 -11.55 10.32
N GLU A 124 5.80 -11.78 9.73
CA GLU A 124 6.82 -12.70 10.27
C GLU A 124 7.28 -12.26 11.67
N ALA A 125 7.56 -10.97 11.86
CA ALA A 125 7.94 -10.43 13.16
C ALA A 125 6.81 -10.56 14.19
N ALA A 126 5.57 -10.30 13.80
CA ALA A 126 4.39 -10.46 14.65
C ALA A 126 4.20 -11.91 15.12
N GLU A 127 4.53 -12.89 14.27
CA GLU A 127 4.47 -14.31 14.64
C GLU A 127 5.53 -14.70 15.67
N ILE A 128 6.77 -14.20 15.50
CA ILE A 128 7.83 -14.38 16.48
C ILE A 128 7.42 -13.77 17.83
N LEU A 129 6.90 -12.54 17.82
CA LEU A 129 6.46 -11.82 19.02
C LEU A 129 5.28 -12.50 19.73
N ALA A 130 4.38 -13.15 19.00
CA ALA A 130 3.30 -13.95 19.59
C ALA A 130 3.84 -15.09 20.47
N GLY A 131 4.97 -15.71 20.09
CA GLY A 131 5.67 -16.69 20.93
C GLY A 131 6.22 -16.13 22.25
N HIS A 132 6.36 -14.81 22.35
CA HIS A 132 6.72 -14.08 23.56
C HIS A 132 5.50 -13.47 24.28
N GLY A 133 4.28 -13.81 23.85
CA GLY A 133 3.05 -13.28 24.42
C GLY A 133 2.71 -11.84 24.00
N ILE A 134 3.29 -11.35 22.90
CA ILE A 134 3.03 -10.00 22.37
C ILE A 134 2.19 -10.11 21.09
N ASN A 135 0.95 -9.63 21.16
CA ASN A 135 -0.03 -9.68 20.08
C ASN A 135 0.00 -8.39 19.27
N CYS A 136 0.67 -8.44 18.13
CA CYS A 136 0.83 -7.29 17.24
C CYS A 136 -0.35 -7.17 16.26
N GLU A 137 -0.87 -5.96 16.11
CA GLU A 137 -1.78 -5.60 15.04
C GLU A 137 -0.98 -5.14 13.81
N VAL A 138 -1.07 -5.86 12.69
CA VAL A 138 -0.34 -5.52 11.47
C VAL A 138 -1.26 -4.87 10.45
N ILE A 139 -0.95 -3.63 10.09
CA ILE A 139 -1.70 -2.82 9.11
C ILE A 139 -0.89 -2.69 7.83
N ASN A 140 -1.46 -3.22 6.75
CA ASN A 140 -1.04 -2.95 5.38
C ASN A 140 -1.65 -1.64 4.90
N LEU A 141 -0.82 -0.61 4.76
CA LEU A 141 -1.29 0.74 4.42
C LEU A 141 -1.99 0.80 3.07
N ARG A 142 -1.55 0.00 2.08
CA ARG A 142 -1.96 0.01 0.65
C ARG A 142 -1.79 1.34 -0.08
N SER A 143 -2.36 2.42 0.45
CA SER A 143 -2.28 3.78 -0.07
C SER A 143 -1.35 4.64 0.78
N ILE A 144 -0.37 5.25 0.13
CA ILE A 144 0.54 6.22 0.75
C ILE A 144 -0.04 7.63 0.66
N ARG A 145 -0.81 7.92 -0.40
CA ARG A 145 -1.58 9.16 -0.55
C ARG A 145 -2.91 8.90 -1.28
N PRO A 146 -4.06 9.24 -0.69
CA PRO A 146 -4.24 9.63 0.71
C PRO A 146 -3.92 8.46 1.65
N LEU A 147 -3.36 8.76 2.83
CA LEU A 147 -3.09 7.78 3.87
C LEU A 147 -4.37 7.54 4.68
N ASP A 148 -4.66 6.28 5.01
CA ASP A 148 -5.80 5.92 5.85
C ASP A 148 -5.51 6.15 7.34
N THR A 149 -5.40 7.43 7.73
CA THR A 149 -5.13 7.82 9.11
C THR A 149 -6.18 7.34 10.10
N GLU A 150 -7.42 7.13 9.65
CA GLU A 150 -8.51 6.64 10.49
C GLU A 150 -8.19 5.24 11.03
N THR A 151 -7.89 4.28 10.14
CA THR A 151 -7.53 2.92 10.54
C THR A 151 -6.30 2.88 11.44
N ILE A 152 -5.30 3.70 11.16
CA ILE A 152 -4.09 3.78 12.00
C ILE A 152 -4.45 4.30 13.40
N ILE A 153 -5.21 5.39 13.50
CA ILE A 153 -5.58 6.01 14.78
C ILE A 153 -6.42 5.04 15.62
N GLU A 154 -7.41 4.37 15.03
CA GLU A 154 -8.24 3.41 15.78
C GLU A 154 -7.43 2.23 16.31
N SER A 155 -6.47 1.75 15.52
CA SER A 155 -5.52 0.73 15.98
C SER A 155 -4.66 1.22 17.13
N VAL A 156 -4.07 2.41 17.02
CA VAL A 156 -3.20 2.97 18.06
C VAL A 156 -3.97 3.29 19.34
N LYS A 157 -5.25 3.69 19.26
CA LYS A 157 -6.10 3.85 20.45
C LYS A 157 -6.28 2.53 21.19
N LYS A 158 -6.39 1.41 20.46
CA LYS A 158 -6.51 0.07 21.03
C LYS A 158 -5.19 -0.39 21.65
N THR A 159 -4.08 -0.23 20.94
CA THR A 159 -2.78 -0.81 21.31
C THR A 159 -1.91 0.09 22.19
N ASN A 160 -2.17 1.39 22.18
CA ASN A 160 -1.40 2.46 22.82
C ASN A 160 0.08 2.55 22.35
N ARG A 161 0.44 1.87 21.25
CA ARG A 161 1.80 1.81 20.71
C ARG A 161 1.75 1.66 19.18
N LEU A 162 2.68 2.29 18.47
CA LEU A 162 2.85 2.22 17.02
C LEU A 162 4.32 1.95 16.68
#